data_AF-A0AAD9A7Q9-F1
#
_entry.id   AF-A0AAD9A7Q9-F1
#
_cell.length_a   1.000
_cell.length_b   1.000
_cell.length_c   1.000
_cell.angle_alpha   90.00
_cell.angle_beta   90.00
_cell.angle_gamma   90.00
#
_symmetry.space_group_name_H-M   'P 1'
#
loop_
_entity.id
_entity.type
_entity.pdbx_description
1 polymer ?
#
loop_
_entity_poly.entity_id
_entity_poly.type
_entity_poly.pdbx_seq_one_letter_code
_entity_poly.pdbx_strand_id
1 'polypeptide(L)'
;MARSNEFEGDDFSNNLFSDLAPLLTLFGEQVTKQFLSMSMGWSDNFLLAMGPLGIITIIVSAIRVGGGKRLKALIGRARESRSIAEQGLLSSTSESVCELWSGQQVVRLIGDSEGMSTLLINKNGNLLSLSEASMRGHIELVPRSLRKAPENPRNPRLKHEHRALFAPNLALNAGNATVSSLELWLLAGLGLILQLLAVAFPGIASYHWNWRKSEAIDYGYPCFVLGTVCLTAGIVICGHIIEGATEERDFAITQKGLDSGFRFMVLQQDRSIGDQHFPPYVIFHTKNNNVLKISRLINESRRYVWL
;
A
#
# COMPACT_ATOMS: atom_id res chain seq x y z
N MET A 1 -48.36 -11.03 -30.17
CA MET A 1 -46.89 -11.08 -30.21
C MET A 1 -46.39 -9.82 -29.51
N ALA A 2 -46.24 -9.86 -28.18
CA ALA A 2 -45.76 -8.72 -27.42
C ALA A 2 -44.23 -8.79 -27.42
N ARG A 3 -43.57 -7.78 -28.02
CA ARG A 3 -42.13 -7.58 -27.87
C ARG A 3 -41.85 -7.42 -26.37
N SER A 4 -41.00 -8.28 -25.83
CA SER A 4 -40.34 -8.04 -24.55
C SER A 4 -39.61 -6.70 -24.66
N ASN A 5 -40.02 -5.72 -23.87
CA ASN A 5 -39.22 -4.53 -23.64
C ASN A 5 -38.02 -4.97 -22.79
N GLU A 6 -37.02 -5.60 -23.43
CA GLU A 6 -35.70 -5.69 -22.85
C GLU A 6 -35.22 -4.27 -22.60
N PHE A 7 -34.68 -4.05 -21.41
CA PHE A 7 -34.15 -2.75 -21.05
C PHE A 7 -32.96 -2.47 -21.96
N GLU A 8 -33.04 -1.47 -22.83
CA GLU A 8 -31.97 -1.08 -23.77
C GLU A 8 -30.64 -0.81 -23.04
N GLY A 9 -30.71 -0.51 -21.74
CA GLY A 9 -29.57 -0.37 -20.83
C GLY A 9 -28.87 -1.67 -20.41
N ASP A 10 -29.53 -2.85 -20.45
CA ASP A 10 -28.90 -4.14 -20.13
C ASP A 10 -27.92 -4.54 -21.23
N ASP A 11 -28.35 -4.44 -22.49
CA ASP A 11 -27.50 -4.72 -23.65
C ASP A 11 -26.35 -3.72 -23.73
N PHE A 12 -26.62 -2.43 -23.46
CA PHE A 12 -25.57 -1.42 -23.37
C PHE A 12 -24.57 -1.74 -22.25
N SER A 13 -25.02 -2.11 -21.05
CA SER A 13 -24.14 -2.43 -19.93
C SER A 13 -23.33 -3.70 -20.16
N ASN A 14 -23.93 -4.74 -20.75
CA ASN A 14 -23.25 -6.00 -21.07
C ASN A 14 -22.22 -5.84 -22.18
N ASN A 15 -22.53 -5.06 -23.22
CA ASN A 15 -21.60 -4.74 -24.30
C ASN A 15 -20.46 -3.84 -23.78
N LEU A 16 -20.79 -2.80 -23.01
CA LEU A 16 -19.79 -1.92 -22.39
C LEU A 16 -18.86 -2.69 -21.45
N PHE A 17 -19.40 -3.59 -20.61
CA PHE A 17 -18.61 -4.40 -19.70
C PHE A 17 -17.73 -5.39 -20.46
N SER A 18 -18.26 -6.07 -21.48
CA SER A 18 -17.50 -7.03 -22.29
C SER A 18 -16.37 -6.36 -23.07
N ASP A 19 -16.61 -5.15 -23.60
CA ASP A 19 -15.63 -4.39 -24.39
C ASP A 19 -14.58 -3.71 -23.50
N LEU A 20 -14.96 -3.26 -22.30
CA LEU A 20 -14.03 -2.60 -21.36
C LEU A 20 -13.35 -3.56 -20.39
N ALA A 21 -13.86 -4.76 -20.14
CA ALA A 21 -13.28 -5.71 -19.19
C ALA A 21 -11.80 -6.02 -19.45
N PRO A 22 -11.35 -6.23 -20.71
CA PRO A 22 -9.93 -6.42 -21.00
C PRO A 22 -9.07 -5.18 -20.65
N LEU A 23 -9.57 -3.98 -20.94
CA LEU A 23 -8.88 -2.72 -20.66
C LEU A 23 -8.82 -2.42 -19.16
N LEU A 24 -9.95 -2.56 -18.47
CA LEU A 24 -10.04 -2.43 -17.01
C LEU A 24 -9.10 -3.41 -16.31
N THR A 25 -9.01 -4.65 -16.80
CA THR A 25 -8.09 -5.64 -16.25
C THR A 25 -6.62 -5.27 -16.51
N LEU A 26 -6.29 -4.80 -17.72
CA LEU A 26 -4.92 -4.44 -18.10
C LEU A 26 -4.42 -3.20 -17.36
N PHE A 27 -5.24 -2.15 -17.28
CA PHE A 27 -4.92 -0.93 -16.53
C PHE A 27 -5.00 -1.14 -15.03
N GLY A 28 -5.91 -2.01 -14.59
CA GLY A 28 -6.09 -2.39 -13.20
C GLY A 28 -4.83 -2.98 -12.60
N GLU A 29 -4.03 -3.75 -13.37
CA GLU A 29 -2.81 -4.37 -12.84
C GLU A 29 -1.78 -3.33 -12.37
N GLN A 30 -1.43 -2.36 -13.22
CA GLN A 30 -0.39 -1.38 -12.89
C GLN A 30 -0.85 -0.42 -11.80
N VAL A 31 -2.09 0.07 -11.88
CA VAL A 31 -2.67 0.97 -10.87
C VAL A 31 -2.75 0.26 -9.52
N THR A 32 -3.17 -1.00 -9.49
CA THR A 32 -3.25 -1.79 -8.26
C THR A 32 -1.87 -2.03 -7.67
N LYS A 33 -0.87 -2.42 -8.46
CA LYS A 33 0.50 -2.63 -7.95
C LYS A 33 1.08 -1.34 -7.38
N GLN A 34 0.88 -0.22 -8.06
CA GLN A 34 1.32 1.10 -7.59
C GLN A 34 0.59 1.50 -6.30
N PHE A 35 -0.71 1.22 -6.19
CA PHE A 35 -1.45 1.46 -4.97
C PHE A 35 -0.91 0.61 -3.81
N LEU A 36 -0.73 -0.70 -4.04
CA LEU A 36 -0.20 -1.62 -3.02
C LEU A 36 1.22 -1.25 -2.57
N SER A 37 2.08 -0.79 -3.50
CA SER A 37 3.45 -0.38 -3.18
C SER A 37 3.53 0.92 -2.36
N MET A 38 2.42 1.66 -2.24
CA MET A 38 2.33 2.86 -1.41
C MET A 38 1.36 2.71 -0.22
N SER A 39 0.60 1.62 -0.16
CA SER A 39 -0.38 1.34 0.88
C SER A 39 0.32 1.15 2.23
N MET A 40 -0.22 1.83 3.25
CA MET A 40 0.34 1.86 4.60
C MET A 40 -0.74 1.94 5.69
N GLY A 41 -1.90 1.33 5.47
CA GLY A 41 -2.90 1.26 6.51
C GLY A 41 -4.26 0.72 6.12
N TRP A 42 -5.10 0.59 7.13
CA TRP A 42 -6.46 0.08 7.01
C TRP A 42 -7.38 0.94 6.14
N SER A 43 -7.20 2.26 6.13
CA SER A 43 -7.94 3.15 5.22
C SER A 43 -7.70 2.79 3.76
N ASP A 44 -6.46 2.41 3.45
CA ASP A 44 -6.02 2.10 2.09
C ASP A 44 -6.60 0.75 1.66
N ASN A 45 -6.64 -0.24 2.57
CA ASN A 45 -7.29 -1.53 2.33
C ASN A 45 -8.80 -1.39 2.08
N PHE A 46 -9.46 -0.51 2.84
CA PHE A 46 -10.89 -0.26 2.66
C PHE A 46 -11.15 0.47 1.34
N LEU A 47 -10.35 1.49 1.01
CA LEU A 47 -10.43 2.21 -0.26
C LEU A 47 -10.21 1.27 -1.45
N LEU A 48 -9.22 0.38 -1.36
CA LEU A 48 -8.96 -0.67 -2.36
C LEU A 48 -10.18 -1.57 -2.60
N ALA A 49 -10.95 -1.86 -1.54
CA ALA A 49 -12.15 -2.70 -1.62
C ALA A 49 -13.38 -1.98 -2.19
N MET A 50 -13.46 -0.65 -2.08
CA MET A 50 -14.59 0.12 -2.60
C MET A 50 -14.52 0.35 -4.12
N GLY A 51 -13.33 0.22 -4.72
CA GLY A 51 -13.14 0.32 -6.16
C GLY A 51 -12.02 -0.59 -6.66
N PRO A 52 -12.19 -1.93 -6.61
CA PRO A 52 -11.11 -2.85 -6.93
C PRO A 52 -10.92 -2.91 -8.46
N LEU A 53 -10.06 -2.02 -8.99
CA LEU A 53 -9.74 -1.98 -10.43
C LEU A 53 -9.02 -3.25 -10.91
N GLY A 54 -8.28 -3.93 -10.03
CA GLY A 54 -7.50 -5.13 -10.36
C GLY A 54 -7.76 -6.29 -9.41
N ILE A 55 -9.00 -6.76 -9.27
CA ILE A 55 -9.39 -7.87 -8.37
C ILE A 55 -8.42 -9.06 -8.46
N ILE A 56 -8.15 -9.55 -9.69
CA ILE A 56 -7.24 -10.67 -9.91
C ILE A 56 -5.83 -10.33 -9.43
N THR A 57 -5.35 -9.12 -9.74
CA THR A 57 -4.03 -8.63 -9.30
C THR A 57 -3.95 -8.58 -7.78
N ILE A 58 -4.99 -8.13 -7.07
CA ILE A 58 -5.03 -8.08 -5.61
C ILE A 58 -4.92 -9.50 -5.03
N ILE A 59 -5.72 -10.44 -5.53
CA ILE A 59 -5.72 -11.84 -5.07
C ILE A 59 -4.36 -12.49 -5.33
N VAL A 60 -3.82 -12.35 -6.56
CA VAL A 60 -2.51 -12.88 -6.93
C VAL A 60 -1.41 -12.24 -6.07
N SER A 61 -1.49 -10.95 -5.77
CA SER A 61 -0.51 -10.24 -4.93
C SER A 61 -0.55 -10.75 -3.49
N ALA A 62 -1.73 -10.94 -2.91
CA ALA A 62 -1.89 -11.53 -1.59
C ALA A 62 -1.30 -12.94 -1.52
N ILE A 63 -1.50 -13.78 -2.55
CA ILE A 63 -0.89 -15.11 -2.65
C ILE A 63 0.65 -15.03 -2.80
N ARG A 64 1.16 -14.11 -3.63
CA ARG A 64 2.60 -13.91 -3.83
C ARG A 64 3.31 -13.50 -2.52
N VAL A 65 2.66 -12.66 -1.71
CA VAL A 65 3.22 -12.13 -0.45
C VAL A 65 3.00 -13.06 0.75
N GLY A 66 1.77 -13.53 0.96
CA GLY A 66 1.35 -14.27 2.15
C GLY A 66 1.03 -15.76 1.91
N GLY A 67 0.87 -16.20 0.67
CA GLY A 67 0.47 -17.56 0.34
C GLY A 67 1.55 -18.62 0.57
N GLY A 68 1.12 -19.83 0.97
CA GLY A 68 2.01 -20.99 1.06
C GLY A 68 2.46 -21.51 -0.31
N LYS A 69 3.43 -22.44 -0.32
CA LYS A 69 4.02 -22.99 -1.57
C LYS A 69 2.99 -23.54 -2.56
N ARG A 70 1.91 -24.18 -2.08
CA ARG A 70 0.84 -24.74 -2.92
C ARG A 70 0.04 -23.64 -3.64
N LEU A 71 -0.34 -22.58 -2.93
CA LEU A 71 -1.06 -21.44 -3.49
C LEU A 71 -0.19 -20.68 -4.49
N LYS A 72 1.10 -20.48 -4.18
CA LYS A 72 2.05 -19.88 -5.11
C LYS A 72 2.25 -20.74 -6.37
N ALA A 73 2.23 -22.06 -6.26
CA ALA A 73 2.31 -22.94 -7.41
C ALA A 73 1.09 -22.84 -8.33
N LEU A 74 -0.11 -22.69 -7.76
CA LEU A 74 -1.36 -22.55 -8.51
C LEU A 74 -1.34 -21.33 -9.45
N ILE A 75 -0.75 -20.22 -8.99
CA ILE A 75 -0.62 -18.98 -9.80
C ILE A 75 0.67 -18.94 -10.63
N GLY A 76 1.41 -20.05 -10.75
CA GLY A 76 2.66 -20.12 -11.52
C GLY A 76 3.86 -19.39 -10.88
N ARG A 77 3.80 -19.03 -9.61
CA ARG A 77 4.83 -18.27 -8.87
C ARG A 77 5.57 -19.11 -7.82
N ALA A 78 5.62 -20.44 -7.99
CA ALA A 78 6.28 -21.35 -7.05
C ALA A 78 7.77 -21.05 -6.81
N ARG A 79 8.47 -20.52 -7.83
CA ARG A 79 9.90 -20.20 -7.79
C ARG A 79 10.19 -18.72 -7.57
N GLU A 80 9.16 -17.91 -7.31
CA GLU A 80 9.33 -16.48 -7.08
C GLU A 80 10.00 -16.22 -5.71
N SER A 81 11.08 -15.42 -5.71
CA SER A 81 11.74 -15.01 -4.48
C SER A 81 10.95 -13.95 -3.74
N ARG A 82 11.20 -13.83 -2.44
CA ARG A 82 10.54 -12.83 -1.60
C ARG A 82 10.86 -11.40 -2.04
N SER A 83 12.10 -11.14 -2.44
CA SER A 83 12.57 -9.83 -2.92
C SER A 83 11.84 -9.40 -4.20
N ILE A 84 11.53 -10.34 -5.10
CA ILE A 84 10.73 -10.04 -6.32
C ILE A 84 9.30 -9.64 -5.94
N ALA A 85 8.70 -10.33 -4.96
CA ALA A 85 7.36 -9.97 -4.47
C ALA A 85 7.40 -8.61 -3.74
N GLU A 86 8.39 -8.37 -2.89
CA GLU A 86 8.57 -7.10 -2.18
C GLU A 86 8.74 -5.93 -3.15
N GLN A 87 9.70 -6.02 -4.08
CA GLN A 87 10.03 -4.98 -5.06
C GLN A 87 8.80 -4.48 -5.82
N GLY A 88 7.90 -5.39 -6.21
CA GLY A 88 6.78 -5.06 -7.09
C GLY A 88 5.45 -4.79 -6.38
N LEU A 89 5.31 -5.09 -5.09
CA LEU A 89 4.00 -5.09 -4.41
C LEU A 89 3.97 -4.39 -3.05
N LEU A 90 5.09 -4.32 -2.33
CA LEU A 90 5.10 -3.86 -0.95
C LEU A 90 5.60 -2.43 -0.85
N SER A 91 5.22 -1.72 0.21
CA SER A 91 5.79 -0.41 0.53
C SER A 91 7.18 -0.51 1.18
N SER A 92 7.62 -1.70 1.59
CA SER A 92 8.82 -1.90 2.40
C SER A 92 10.14 -1.84 1.64
N THR A 93 11.19 -1.37 2.30
CA THR A 93 12.56 -1.65 1.86
C THR A 93 13.25 -2.57 2.86
N SER A 94 14.15 -3.41 2.36
CA SER A 94 14.82 -4.48 3.12
C SER A 94 16.30 -4.59 2.73
N GLU A 95 17.00 -5.60 3.25
CA GLU A 95 18.38 -5.90 2.88
C GLU A 95 18.54 -6.32 1.40
N SER A 96 17.46 -6.75 0.76
CA SER A 96 17.47 -7.24 -0.62
C SER A 96 16.63 -6.41 -1.59
N VAL A 97 15.97 -5.36 -1.08
CA VAL A 97 15.19 -4.42 -1.90
C VAL A 97 15.41 -3.00 -1.39
N CYS A 98 15.90 -2.13 -2.25
CA CYS A 98 16.14 -0.73 -1.93
C CYS A 98 15.51 0.21 -2.96
N GLU A 99 15.44 1.49 -2.59
CA GLU A 99 14.97 2.57 -3.44
C GLU A 99 16.11 3.57 -3.63
N LEU A 100 16.48 3.83 -4.88
CA LEU A 100 17.53 4.78 -5.25
C LEU A 100 16.96 5.87 -6.16
N TRP A 101 17.53 7.06 -6.10
CA TRP A 101 17.19 8.18 -6.98
C TRP A 101 18.09 8.17 -8.22
N SER A 102 17.50 8.09 -9.41
CA SER A 102 18.25 8.11 -10.68
C SER A 102 18.63 9.50 -11.17
N GLY A 103 18.23 10.56 -10.46
CA GLY A 103 18.27 11.94 -10.96
C GLY A 103 16.92 12.41 -11.52
N GLN A 104 16.06 11.49 -11.95
CA GLN A 104 14.75 11.78 -12.53
C GLN A 104 13.60 11.14 -11.76
N GLN A 105 13.79 9.91 -11.28
CA GLN A 105 12.74 9.16 -10.59
C GLN A 105 13.33 8.27 -9.49
N VAL A 106 12.47 7.88 -8.55
CA VAL A 106 12.80 6.83 -7.58
C VAL A 106 12.68 5.49 -8.30
N VAL A 107 13.78 4.75 -8.35
CA VAL A 107 13.85 3.41 -8.91
C VAL A 107 13.94 2.40 -7.79
N ARG A 108 13.04 1.42 -7.80
CA ARG A 108 13.04 0.33 -6.84
C ARG A 108 13.62 -0.94 -7.44
N LEU A 109 14.62 -1.49 -6.78
CA LEU A 109 15.46 -2.54 -7.33
C LEU A 109 15.83 -3.60 -6.30
N ILE A 110 16.15 -4.78 -6.79
CA ILE A 110 16.68 -5.87 -5.96
C ILE A 110 18.17 -5.62 -5.76
N GLY A 111 18.56 -5.36 -4.52
CA GLY A 111 19.90 -4.95 -4.15
C GLY A 111 19.95 -4.46 -2.71
N ASP A 112 21.17 -4.30 -2.19
CA ASP A 112 21.38 -3.66 -0.91
C ASP A 112 21.25 -2.14 -1.02
N SER A 113 21.14 -1.50 0.13
CA SER A 113 21.10 -0.05 0.28
C SER A 113 22.43 0.49 0.78
N GLU A 114 23.54 -0.19 0.46
CA GLU A 114 24.87 0.26 0.85
C GLU A 114 25.15 1.64 0.24
N GLY A 115 25.69 2.56 1.04
CA GLY A 115 25.91 3.95 0.62
C GLY A 115 24.70 4.87 0.78
N MET A 116 23.56 4.36 1.27
CA MET A 116 22.42 5.18 1.67
C MET A 116 22.45 5.45 3.18
N SER A 117 22.19 6.70 3.57
CA SER A 117 22.02 7.04 4.99
C SER A 117 20.96 8.11 5.19
N THR A 118 20.08 7.90 6.17
CA THR A 118 19.10 8.90 6.59
C THR A 118 19.63 9.65 7.81
N LEU A 119 19.70 10.98 7.68
CA LEU A 119 20.28 11.88 8.66
C LEU A 119 19.32 13.04 8.94
N LEU A 120 19.51 13.71 10.08
CA LEU A 120 18.91 15.00 10.36
C LEU A 120 19.96 16.09 10.19
N ILE A 121 19.58 17.17 9.51
CA ILE A 121 20.42 18.35 9.34
C ILE A 121 19.73 19.58 9.93
N ASN A 122 20.49 20.37 10.68
CA ASN A 122 20.07 21.67 11.19
C ASN A 122 20.55 22.80 10.25
N LYS A 123 19.89 23.97 10.30
CA LYS A 123 20.36 25.25 9.73
C LYS A 123 21.81 25.57 10.06
N ASN A 124 22.30 25.15 11.22
CA ASN A 124 23.69 25.36 11.65
C ASN A 124 24.69 24.37 11.05
N GLY A 125 24.25 23.45 10.18
CA GLY A 125 25.11 22.42 9.57
C GLY A 125 25.36 21.19 10.45
N ASN A 126 24.76 21.13 11.64
CA ASN A 126 24.87 19.96 12.51
C ASN A 126 24.12 18.76 11.91
N LEU A 127 24.84 17.66 11.71
CA LEU A 127 24.32 16.38 11.24
C LEU A 127 24.14 15.42 12.41
N LEU A 128 22.95 14.82 12.53
CA LEU A 128 22.65 13.79 13.51
C LEU A 128 22.16 12.54 12.80
N SER A 129 22.63 11.37 13.25
CA SER A 129 22.00 10.10 12.85
C SER A 129 20.59 10.00 13.44
N LEU A 130 19.71 9.18 12.85
CA LEU A 130 18.38 8.91 13.42
C LEU A 130 18.47 8.40 14.87
N SER A 131 19.43 7.51 15.15
CA SER A 131 19.66 7.00 16.50
C SER A 131 20.00 8.13 17.49
N GLU A 132 20.89 9.02 17.09
CA GLU A 132 21.32 10.14 17.93
C GLU A 132 20.23 11.20 18.11
N ALA A 133 19.49 11.50 17.04
CA ALA A 133 18.35 12.41 17.10
C ALA A 133 17.25 11.87 18.03
N SER A 134 17.03 10.56 18.04
CA SER A 134 16.09 9.92 18.96
C SER A 134 16.58 10.00 20.41
N MET A 135 17.84 9.67 20.68
CA MET A 135 18.43 9.76 22.02
C MET A 135 18.41 11.19 22.59
N ARG A 136 18.59 12.21 21.75
CA ARG A 136 18.55 13.63 22.14
C ARG A 136 17.13 14.19 22.26
N GLY A 137 16.11 13.39 21.92
CA GLY A 137 14.70 13.78 21.95
C GLY A 137 14.34 14.80 20.88
N HIS A 138 15.00 14.76 19.72
CA HIS A 138 14.64 15.58 18.56
C HIS A 138 13.60 14.89 17.67
N ILE A 139 13.59 13.56 17.65
CA ILE A 139 12.56 12.76 16.97
C ILE A 139 11.89 11.80 17.94
N GLU A 140 10.63 11.52 17.67
CA GLU A 140 9.83 10.54 18.39
C GLU A 140 9.24 9.52 17.41
N LEU A 141 9.12 8.28 17.87
CA LEU A 141 8.41 7.25 17.14
C LEU A 141 6.92 7.47 17.34
N VAL A 142 6.20 7.68 16.25
CA VAL A 142 4.74 7.79 16.25
C VAL A 142 4.19 6.42 15.82
N PRO A 143 3.55 5.67 16.73
CA PRO A 143 2.93 4.41 16.37
C PRO A 143 1.72 4.67 15.47
N ARG A 144 1.71 4.08 14.27
CA ARG A 144 0.62 4.22 13.28
C ARG A 144 -0.57 3.29 13.57
N SER A 145 -0.42 2.36 14.50
CA SER A 145 -1.38 1.28 14.80
C SER A 145 -1.69 1.22 16.30
N LEU A 146 -2.97 0.96 16.62
CA LEU A 146 -3.44 0.54 17.94
C LEU A 146 -2.83 -0.80 18.43
N ARG A 147 -1.94 -1.46 17.66
CA ARG A 147 -1.08 -2.55 18.13
C ARG A 147 -0.06 -2.02 19.15
N LYS A 148 -0.53 -1.82 20.38
CA LYS A 148 0.32 -1.82 21.58
C LYS A 148 0.97 -3.19 21.71
N ALA A 149 2.20 -3.34 21.22
CA ALA A 149 3.15 -4.15 21.96
C ALA A 149 3.64 -3.27 23.12
N PRO A 150 3.64 -3.73 24.38
CA PRO A 150 4.10 -2.91 25.50
C PRO A 150 5.59 -2.60 25.28
N GLU A 151 5.88 -1.33 25.00
CA GLU A 151 7.24 -0.81 24.87
C GLU A 151 7.93 -0.85 26.23
N ASN A 152 8.86 -1.79 26.39
CA ASN A 152 9.81 -1.75 27.49
C ASN A 152 11.07 -1.01 27.01
N PRO A 153 11.39 0.19 27.53
CA PRO A 153 12.55 0.98 27.12
C PRO A 153 13.91 0.30 27.40
N ARG A 154 13.93 -0.83 28.13
CA ARG A 154 15.14 -1.63 28.37
C ARG A 154 15.37 -2.76 27.35
N ASN A 155 14.59 -2.84 26.27
CA ASN A 155 14.73 -3.94 25.32
C ASN A 155 16.02 -3.78 24.48
N PRO A 156 17.02 -4.69 24.58
CA PRO A 156 18.24 -4.63 23.76
C PRO A 156 17.96 -4.74 22.25
N ARG A 157 16.73 -5.09 21.87
CA ARG A 157 16.23 -5.13 20.49
C ARG A 157 16.20 -3.76 19.80
N LEU A 158 15.91 -2.67 20.51
CA LEU A 158 15.99 -1.31 19.94
C LEU A 158 17.43 -0.98 19.50
N LYS A 159 18.46 -1.42 20.26
CA LYS A 159 19.86 -1.18 19.88
C LYS A 159 20.26 -1.85 18.56
N HIS A 160 19.64 -2.98 18.21
CA HIS A 160 19.86 -3.62 16.91
C HIS A 160 19.05 -2.97 15.78
N GLU A 161 17.85 -2.46 16.07
CA GLU A 161 17.05 -1.71 15.08
C GLU A 161 17.65 -0.33 14.75
N HIS A 162 18.28 0.34 15.72
CA HIS A 162 19.03 1.59 15.47
C HIS A 162 20.26 1.35 14.56
N ARG A 163 20.79 0.11 14.52
CA ARG A 163 21.79 -0.30 13.53
C ARG A 163 21.15 -0.57 12.17
N ALA A 164 19.90 -1.03 12.09
CA ALA A 164 19.25 -1.55 10.88
C ALA A 164 18.51 -0.51 10.00
N LEU A 165 18.83 0.78 10.10
CA LEU A 165 18.25 1.82 9.23
C LEU A 165 19.04 1.92 7.91
N PHE A 166 19.20 0.80 7.20
CA PHE A 166 20.08 0.77 6.04
C PHE A 166 19.41 1.24 4.75
N ALA A 167 18.09 1.09 4.56
CA ALA A 167 17.41 1.47 3.31
C ALA A 167 16.32 2.53 3.55
N PRO A 168 16.47 3.79 3.13
CA PRO A 168 15.38 4.76 3.19
C PRO A 168 14.24 4.38 2.23
N ASN A 169 13.00 4.74 2.57
CA ASN A 169 11.88 4.69 1.64
C ASN A 169 11.78 6.05 0.92
N LEU A 170 12.36 6.16 -0.27
CA LEU A 170 12.33 7.41 -1.02
C LEU A 170 10.94 7.69 -1.59
N ALA A 171 10.26 6.66 -2.11
CA ALA A 171 8.94 6.80 -2.72
C ALA A 171 7.90 7.28 -1.71
N LEU A 172 7.87 6.67 -0.51
CA LEU A 172 6.92 7.03 0.55
C LEU A 172 7.12 8.44 1.11
N ASN A 173 8.33 8.98 0.97
CA ASN A 173 8.70 10.28 1.51
C ASN A 173 8.96 11.35 0.44
N ALA A 174 8.63 11.06 -0.82
CA ALA A 174 8.61 12.06 -1.87
C ALA A 174 7.47 13.08 -1.61
N GLY A 175 7.64 14.31 -2.10
CA GLY A 175 6.64 15.36 -1.91
C GLY A 175 5.29 14.96 -2.50
N ASN A 176 4.22 15.07 -1.72
CA ASN A 176 2.85 14.66 -2.08
C ASN A 176 2.69 13.17 -2.43
N ALA A 177 3.64 12.30 -2.06
CA ALA A 177 3.54 10.87 -2.36
C ALA A 177 2.39 10.18 -1.62
N THR A 178 2.06 10.64 -0.41
CA THR A 178 0.95 10.12 0.37
C THR A 178 -0.15 11.16 0.49
N VAL A 179 -1.36 10.75 0.14
CA VAL A 179 -2.58 11.55 0.31
C VAL A 179 -2.86 11.76 1.80
N SER A 180 -3.47 12.89 2.17
CA SER A 180 -3.89 13.15 3.55
C SER A 180 -4.88 12.09 4.03
N SER A 181 -4.80 11.68 5.29
CA SER A 181 -5.73 10.70 5.87
C SER A 181 -7.20 11.13 5.72
N LEU A 182 -7.49 12.43 5.83
CA LEU A 182 -8.85 12.95 5.67
C LEU A 182 -9.35 12.75 4.23
N GLU A 183 -8.51 13.04 3.23
CA GLU A 183 -8.87 12.90 1.82
C GLU A 183 -9.04 11.41 1.45
N LEU A 184 -8.20 10.53 1.98
CA LEU A 184 -8.38 9.07 1.89
C LEU A 184 -9.73 8.63 2.48
N TRP A 185 -10.11 9.13 3.66
CA TRP A 185 -11.40 8.81 4.28
C TRP A 185 -12.59 9.39 3.50
N LEU A 186 -12.47 10.58 2.93
CA LEU A 186 -13.51 11.16 2.06
C LEU A 186 -13.70 10.33 0.79
N LEU A 187 -12.60 9.93 0.14
CA LEU A 187 -12.65 9.05 -1.03
C LEU A 187 -13.22 7.68 -0.70
N ALA A 188 -12.85 7.11 0.45
CA ALA A 188 -13.41 5.86 0.96
C ALA A 188 -14.91 5.98 1.23
N GLY A 189 -15.35 7.09 1.84
CA GLY A 189 -16.76 7.39 2.08
C GLY A 189 -17.56 7.57 0.79
N LEU A 190 -16.99 8.26 -0.20
CA LEU A 190 -17.57 8.40 -1.53
C LEU A 190 -17.71 7.04 -2.21
N GLY A 191 -16.67 6.21 -2.17
CA GLY A 191 -16.70 4.84 -2.69
C GLY A 191 -17.79 3.99 -2.03
N LEU A 192 -17.93 4.09 -0.70
CA LEU A 192 -19.01 3.41 0.03
C LEU A 192 -20.40 3.89 -0.41
N ILE A 193 -20.60 5.18 -0.60
CA ILE A 193 -21.88 5.73 -1.08
C ILE A 193 -22.20 5.20 -2.48
N LEU A 194 -21.22 5.23 -3.41
CA LEU A 194 -21.38 4.68 -4.76
C LEU A 194 -21.70 3.18 -4.72
N GLN A 195 -21.04 2.42 -3.85
CA GLN A 195 -21.28 1.00 -3.66
C GLN A 195 -22.70 0.73 -3.12
N LEU A 196 -23.16 1.50 -2.14
CA LEU A 196 -24.51 1.40 -1.60
C LEU A 196 -25.56 1.76 -2.66
N LEU A 197 -25.32 2.79 -3.48
CA LEU A 197 -26.20 3.16 -4.58
C LEU A 197 -26.28 2.04 -5.64
N ALA A 198 -25.14 1.43 -5.99
CA ALA A 198 -25.08 0.31 -6.93
C ALA A 198 -25.83 -0.93 -6.42
N VAL A 199 -25.94 -1.12 -5.10
CA VAL A 199 -26.73 -2.21 -4.49
C VAL A 199 -28.21 -1.84 -4.33
N ALA A 200 -28.51 -0.59 -3.96
CA ALA A 200 -29.86 -0.11 -3.72
C ALA A 200 -30.66 0.02 -5.02
N PHE A 201 -30.04 0.51 -6.09
CA PHE A 201 -30.73 0.78 -7.36
C PHE A 201 -31.36 -0.49 -7.98
N PRO A 202 -30.63 -1.62 -8.15
CA PRO A 202 -31.24 -2.87 -8.61
C PRO A 202 -32.31 -3.42 -7.65
N GLY A 203 -32.16 -3.18 -6.34
CA GLY A 203 -33.14 -3.62 -5.35
C GLY A 203 -34.47 -2.88 -5.49
N ILE A 204 -34.42 -1.55 -5.62
CA ILE A 204 -35.60 -0.72 -5.85
C ILE A 204 -36.25 -1.06 -7.20
N ALA A 205 -35.44 -1.21 -8.25
CA ALA A 205 -35.92 -1.63 -9.57
C ALA A 205 -36.66 -2.97 -9.53
N SER A 206 -36.11 -3.95 -8.80
CA SER A 206 -36.64 -5.31 -8.74
C SER A 206 -37.89 -5.45 -7.87
N TYR A 207 -37.95 -4.76 -6.71
CA TYR A 207 -39.03 -4.94 -5.72
C TYR A 207 -40.10 -3.84 -5.72
N HIS A 208 -39.77 -2.61 -6.12
CA HIS A 208 -40.71 -1.49 -6.09
C HIS A 208 -41.21 -1.07 -7.48
N TRP A 209 -40.35 -1.10 -8.50
CA TRP A 209 -40.73 -0.71 -9.86
C TRP A 209 -41.20 -1.85 -10.75
N ASN A 210 -41.17 -3.10 -10.27
CA ASN A 210 -41.54 -4.29 -11.03
C ASN A 210 -40.84 -4.37 -12.40
N TRP A 211 -39.57 -3.95 -12.47
CA TRP A 211 -38.71 -4.14 -13.66
C TRP A 211 -38.24 -5.59 -13.80
N ARG A 212 -39.16 -6.53 -13.61
CA ARG A 212 -38.89 -7.95 -13.76
C ARG A 212 -38.85 -8.27 -15.25
N LYS A 213 -37.69 -8.71 -15.73
CA LYS A 213 -37.59 -9.44 -17.00
C LYS A 213 -38.52 -10.67 -16.89
N SER A 214 -39.22 -11.06 -17.96
CA SER A 214 -40.26 -12.11 -17.91
C SER A 214 -39.76 -13.50 -17.45
N GLU A 215 -38.44 -13.69 -17.33
CA GLU A 215 -37.77 -14.89 -16.81
C GLU A 215 -36.86 -14.59 -15.60
N ALA A 216 -37.07 -13.47 -14.89
CA ALA A 216 -36.23 -13.07 -13.77
C ALA A 216 -36.42 -14.02 -12.58
N ILE A 217 -35.33 -14.69 -12.19
CA ILE A 217 -35.34 -15.68 -11.12
C ILE A 217 -35.30 -14.97 -9.75
N ASP A 218 -36.18 -15.35 -8.82
CA ASP A 218 -36.37 -14.66 -7.53
C ASP A 218 -35.10 -14.57 -6.66
N TYR A 219 -34.11 -15.47 -6.86
CA TYR A 219 -32.84 -15.43 -6.13
C TYR A 219 -31.77 -14.51 -6.75
N GLY A 220 -32.05 -13.86 -7.88
CA GLY A 220 -31.07 -13.03 -8.60
C GLY A 220 -30.52 -11.88 -7.76
N TYR A 221 -31.40 -11.07 -7.17
CA TYR A 221 -30.99 -9.94 -6.33
C TYR A 221 -30.30 -10.36 -5.02
N PRO A 222 -30.83 -11.32 -4.23
CA PRO A 222 -30.11 -11.83 -3.06
C PRO A 222 -28.71 -12.37 -3.39
N CYS A 223 -28.55 -13.08 -4.51
CA CYS A 223 -27.26 -13.57 -4.97
C CYS A 223 -26.28 -12.43 -5.32
N PHE A 224 -26.77 -11.38 -5.99
CA PHE A 224 -25.98 -10.19 -6.31
C PHE A 224 -25.47 -9.46 -5.06
N VAL A 225 -26.34 -9.25 -4.06
CA VAL A 225 -25.95 -8.64 -2.78
C VAL A 225 -24.90 -9.49 -2.08
N LEU A 226 -25.15 -10.80 -1.97
CA LEU A 226 -24.22 -11.73 -1.33
C LEU A 226 -22.87 -11.77 -2.03
N GLY A 227 -22.85 -11.81 -3.37
CA GLY A 227 -21.64 -11.77 -4.18
C GLY A 227 -20.84 -10.49 -3.96
N THR A 228 -21.52 -9.34 -3.89
CA THR A 228 -20.91 -8.03 -3.64
C THR A 228 -20.27 -7.94 -2.26
N VAL A 229 -20.97 -8.41 -1.21
CA VAL A 229 -20.43 -8.45 0.16
C VAL A 229 -19.24 -9.42 0.25
N CYS A 230 -19.36 -10.60 -0.36
CA CYS A 230 -18.28 -11.59 -0.39
C CYS A 230 -17.03 -11.05 -1.09
N LEU A 231 -17.20 -10.40 -2.26
CA LEU A 231 -16.10 -9.81 -3.02
C LEU A 231 -15.41 -8.68 -2.23
N THR A 232 -16.18 -7.72 -1.71
CA THR A 232 -15.63 -6.60 -0.94
C THR A 232 -14.87 -7.08 0.30
N ALA A 233 -15.46 -8.01 1.07
CA ALA A 233 -14.79 -8.63 2.22
C ALA A 233 -13.50 -9.36 1.81
N GLY A 234 -13.53 -10.12 0.70
CA GLY A 234 -12.37 -10.81 0.15
C GLY A 234 -11.23 -9.85 -0.19
N ILE A 235 -11.53 -8.72 -0.83
CA ILE A 235 -10.52 -7.69 -1.16
C ILE A 235 -9.92 -7.05 0.10
N VAL A 236 -10.75 -6.74 1.10
CA VAL A 236 -10.24 -6.21 2.39
C VAL A 236 -9.28 -7.22 3.04
N ILE A 237 -9.63 -8.51 3.06
CA ILE A 237 -8.77 -9.57 3.61
C ILE A 237 -7.46 -9.66 2.81
N CYS A 238 -7.51 -9.63 1.47
CA CYS A 238 -6.33 -9.65 0.63
C CYS A 238 -5.41 -8.44 0.89
N GLY A 239 -5.97 -7.23 0.99
CA GLY A 239 -5.23 -6.03 1.36
C GLY A 239 -4.55 -6.17 2.73
N HIS A 240 -5.29 -6.69 3.72
CA HIS A 240 -4.76 -6.92 5.05
C HIS A 240 -3.64 -7.98 5.11
N ILE A 241 -3.69 -9.02 4.27
CA ILE A 241 -2.60 -9.99 4.14
C ILE A 241 -1.33 -9.33 3.58
N ILE A 242 -1.47 -8.41 2.63
CA ILE A 242 -0.35 -7.70 2.01
C ILE A 242 0.25 -6.71 3.02
N GLU A 243 -0.58 -5.87 3.65
CA GLU A 243 -0.18 -4.95 4.73
C GLU A 243 0.47 -5.71 5.89
N GLY A 244 -0.09 -6.86 6.28
CA GLY A 244 0.44 -7.70 7.37
C GLY A 244 1.82 -8.30 7.09
N ALA A 245 2.36 -8.17 5.88
CA ALA A 245 3.73 -8.57 5.57
C ALA A 245 4.76 -7.47 5.89
N THR A 246 4.32 -6.24 6.12
CA THR A 246 5.16 -5.08 6.40
C THR A 246 4.92 -4.53 7.81
N GLU A 247 5.97 -3.97 8.39
CA GLU A 247 5.94 -3.23 9.64
C GLU A 247 6.25 -1.76 9.32
N GLU A 248 5.30 -0.90 9.68
CA GLU A 248 5.34 0.52 9.36
C GLU A 248 5.56 1.35 10.61
N ARG A 249 6.43 2.35 10.47
CA ARG A 249 6.84 3.22 11.56
C ARG A 249 7.01 4.63 11.02
N ASP A 250 6.43 5.59 11.72
CA ASP A 250 6.53 7.00 11.39
C ASP A 250 7.42 7.67 12.45
N PHE A 251 8.43 8.43 12.03
CA PHE A 251 9.27 9.24 12.91
C PHE A 251 8.89 10.70 12.75
N ALA A 252 8.32 11.31 13.78
CA ALA A 252 8.00 12.73 13.78
C ALA A 252 9.14 13.55 14.40
N ILE A 253 9.40 14.72 13.84
CA ILE A 253 10.25 15.73 14.48
C ILE A 253 9.44 16.35 15.61
N THR A 254 9.95 16.21 16.82
CA THR A 254 9.37 16.83 18.03
C THR A 254 9.44 18.36 17.95
N GLN A 255 8.66 19.06 18.77
CA GLN A 255 8.75 20.53 18.87
C GLN A 255 10.18 21.00 19.17
N LYS A 256 10.89 20.31 20.05
CA LYS A 256 12.31 20.59 20.33
C LYS A 256 13.19 20.47 19.08
N GLY A 257 12.95 19.48 18.23
CA GLY A 257 13.65 19.31 16.95
C GLY A 257 13.32 20.42 15.95
N LEU A 258 12.05 20.86 15.92
CA LEU A 258 11.57 21.95 15.08
C LEU A 258 12.14 23.30 15.49
N ASP A 259 12.14 23.62 16.79
CA ASP A 259 12.73 24.83 17.37
C ASP A 259 14.23 24.90 17.06
N SER A 260 14.88 23.74 17.13
CA SER A 260 16.28 23.60 16.77
C SER A 260 16.51 23.76 15.27
N GLY A 261 15.49 23.66 14.42
CA GLY A 261 15.61 23.81 12.96
C GLY A 261 16.06 22.54 12.22
N PHE A 262 15.87 21.36 12.80
CA PHE A 262 16.21 20.08 12.16
C PHE A 262 15.22 19.70 11.06
N ARG A 263 15.74 19.04 10.01
CA ARG A 263 14.96 18.43 8.93
C ARG A 263 15.59 17.10 8.53
N PHE A 264 14.78 16.17 8.04
CA PHE A 264 15.26 14.91 7.49
C PHE A 264 15.97 15.12 6.15
N MET A 265 17.00 14.33 5.91
CA MET A 265 17.77 14.29 4.67
C MET A 265 18.25 12.87 4.42
N VAL A 266 18.25 12.45 3.16
CA VAL A 266 18.87 11.20 2.73
C VAL A 266 20.12 11.53 1.92
N LEU A 267 21.24 10.92 2.30
CA LEU A 267 22.46 10.93 1.52
C LEU A 267 22.51 9.64 0.71
N GLN A 268 22.64 9.79 -0.61
CA GLN A 268 22.92 8.73 -1.56
C GLN A 268 24.34 8.90 -2.09
N GLN A 269 25.16 7.86 -1.93
CA GLN A 269 26.49 7.80 -2.53
C GLN A 269 26.42 7.26 -3.96
N ASP A 270 27.51 7.44 -4.71
CA ASP A 270 27.67 6.91 -6.04
C ASP A 270 27.59 5.38 -6.02
N ARG A 271 26.72 4.79 -6.85
CA ARG A 271 26.49 3.35 -6.85
C ARG A 271 26.08 2.85 -8.23
N SER A 272 26.54 1.67 -8.59
CA SER A 272 26.06 0.94 -9.76
C SER A 272 25.46 -0.38 -9.32
N ILE A 273 24.23 -0.68 -9.76
CA ILE A 273 23.54 -1.95 -9.46
C ILE A 273 23.07 -2.56 -10.77
N GLY A 274 23.63 -3.73 -11.10
CA GLY A 274 23.51 -4.31 -12.44
C GLY A 274 24.10 -3.35 -13.48
N ASP A 275 23.31 -3.04 -14.51
CA ASP A 275 23.71 -2.14 -15.60
C ASP A 275 23.29 -0.67 -15.35
N GLN A 276 22.66 -0.37 -14.20
CA GLN A 276 22.21 0.98 -13.87
C GLN A 276 23.22 1.68 -12.96
N HIS A 277 23.51 2.94 -13.29
CA HIS A 277 24.37 3.82 -12.51
C HIS A 277 23.55 4.91 -11.82
N PHE A 278 23.76 5.07 -10.52
CA PHE A 278 23.09 6.01 -9.62
C PHE A 278 24.12 6.98 -9.06
N PRO A 279 24.13 8.25 -9.53
CA PRO A 279 25.10 9.22 -9.05
C PRO A 279 24.82 9.63 -7.59
N PRO A 280 25.80 10.29 -6.94
CA PRO A 280 25.63 10.74 -5.55
C PRO A 280 24.64 11.90 -5.48
N TYR A 281 23.69 11.82 -4.55
CA TYR A 281 22.66 12.84 -4.33
C TYR A 281 22.45 13.13 -2.85
N VAL A 282 22.06 14.37 -2.58
CA VAL A 282 21.50 14.77 -1.29
C VAL A 282 20.02 15.05 -1.49
N ILE A 283 19.18 14.21 -0.91
CA ILE A 283 17.73 14.26 -1.06
C ILE A 283 17.15 14.88 0.20
N PHE A 284 16.60 16.07 0.07
CA PHE A 284 15.91 16.73 1.16
C PHE A 284 14.44 16.33 1.17
N HIS A 285 13.94 15.95 2.33
CA HIS A 285 12.51 15.76 2.51
C HIS A 285 11.78 17.10 2.42
N THR A 286 10.59 17.11 1.83
CA THR A 286 9.81 18.32 1.60
C THR A 286 9.56 19.06 2.92
N LYS A 287 9.73 20.38 2.90
CA LYS A 287 9.81 21.25 4.09
C LYS A 287 8.60 21.18 5.03
N ASN A 288 7.45 20.70 4.57
CA ASN A 288 6.23 20.55 5.36
C ASN A 288 6.02 19.14 5.95
N ASN A 289 6.80 18.14 5.53
CA ASN A 289 6.71 16.79 6.09
C ASN A 289 7.71 16.64 7.23
N ASN A 290 7.23 16.93 8.44
CA ASN A 290 7.96 16.68 9.69
C ASN A 290 7.95 15.20 10.09
N VAL A 291 7.44 14.32 9.22
CA VAL A 291 7.29 12.89 9.46
C VAL A 291 8.08 12.14 8.41
N LEU A 292 8.98 11.27 8.87
CA LEU A 292 9.68 10.27 8.07
C LEU A 292 8.93 8.95 8.17
N LYS A 293 8.36 8.50 7.07
CA LYS A 293 7.65 7.22 6.95
C LYS A 293 8.62 6.11 6.60
N ILE A 294 8.58 5.01 7.34
CA ILE A 294 9.44 3.85 7.10
C ILE A 294 8.57 2.60 7.04
N SER A 295 8.79 1.76 6.03
CA SER A 295 8.15 0.46 5.90
C SER A 295 9.22 -0.63 5.77
N ARG A 296 9.09 -1.70 6.56
CA ARG A 296 10.05 -2.79 6.66
C ARG A 296 9.37 -4.14 6.48
N LEU A 297 10.04 -5.05 5.80
CA LEU A 297 9.54 -6.40 5.62
C LEU A 297 9.63 -7.19 6.94
N ILE A 298 8.52 -7.80 7.39
CA ILE A 298 8.53 -8.62 8.62
C ILE A 298 9.26 -9.94 8.37
N ASN A 299 10.30 -10.24 9.15
CA ASN A 299 11.03 -11.50 8.97
C ASN A 299 10.18 -12.72 9.39
N GLU A 300 10.27 -13.86 8.68
CA GLU A 300 9.34 -15.00 8.84
C GLU A 300 9.31 -15.60 10.27
N SER A 301 10.37 -15.42 11.05
CA SER A 301 10.41 -15.81 12.46
C SER A 301 9.36 -15.10 13.35
N ARG A 302 8.80 -13.97 12.91
CA ARG A 302 7.70 -13.26 13.59
C ARG A 302 6.30 -13.68 13.12
N ARG A 303 6.14 -14.46 12.03
CA ARG A 303 4.81 -14.88 11.53
C ARG A 303 4.10 -15.89 12.44
N TYR A 304 4.84 -16.70 13.18
CA TYR A 304 4.29 -17.76 14.04
C TYR A 304 3.68 -17.29 15.36
N VAL A 305 3.69 -15.99 15.66
CA VAL A 305 3.08 -15.45 16.88
C VAL A 305 1.59 -15.11 16.68
N TRP A 306 1.09 -15.17 15.44
CA TRP A 306 -0.22 -14.60 15.10
C TRP A 306 -1.06 -15.44 14.12
N LEU A 307 -0.93 -16.77 14.17
CA LEU A 307 -1.95 -17.70 13.66
C LEU A 307 -2.63 -18.39 14.84
#